data_AF-A0A7C4LWI3-F1
#
_entry.id   AF-A0A7C4LWI3-F1
#
_cell.length_a   1.000
_cell.length_b   1.000
_cell.length_c   1.000
_cell.angle_alpha   90.00
_cell.angle_beta   90.00
_cell.angle_gamma   90.00
#
_symmetry.space_group_name_H-M   'P 1'
#
loop_
_entity.id
_entity.type
_entity.pdbx_description
1 polymer ?
#
loop_
_entity_poly.entity_id
_entity_poly.type
_entity_poly.pdbx_seq_one_letter_code
_entity_poly.pdbx_strand_id
1 'polypeptide(L)' 'MKIQKVMEGPRDGEVRCLTCFERFRPQLGAERSRCPKCGMEWRISWPYPKTARVRGPVWENFPLGTEDKI' A
#
# COMPACT_ATOMS: atom_id res chain seq x y z
N MET A 1 9.59 12.25 -23.97
CA MET A 1 10.36 11.59 -22.88
C MET A 1 9.59 11.75 -21.58
N LYS A 2 9.21 10.66 -20.90
CA LYS A 2 8.52 10.75 -19.60
C LYS A 2 9.54 11.23 -18.58
N ILE A 3 9.34 12.46 -18.09
CA ILE A 3 10.19 13.09 -17.08
C ILE A 3 10.15 12.20 -15.84
N GLN A 4 11.22 11.44 -15.58
CA GLN A 4 11.39 10.69 -14.34
C GLN A 4 11.66 11.72 -13.23
N LYS A 5 10.59 12.33 -12.70
CA LYS A 5 10.67 13.03 -11.42
C LYS A 5 10.94 11.97 -10.36
N VAL A 6 12.22 11.69 -10.14
CA VAL A 6 12.67 11.00 -8.93
C VAL A 6 12.45 12.00 -7.81
N MET A 7 11.35 11.83 -7.08
CA MET A 7 11.22 12.48 -5.78
C MET A 7 12.26 11.77 -4.89
N GLU A 8 13.10 12.55 -4.20
CA GLU A 8 14.16 12.10 -3.27
C GLU A 8 13.90 12.69 -1.87
N GLY A 9 12.74 12.37 -1.30
CA GLY A 9 12.38 12.63 0.08
C GLY A 9 12.41 11.38 0.97
N PRO A 10 12.43 11.54 2.30
CA PRO A 10 12.45 10.42 3.24
C PRO A 10 11.23 9.48 3.13
N ARG A 11 10.16 9.94 2.47
CA ARG A 11 8.87 9.25 2.34
C ARG A 11 8.65 8.64 0.96
N ASP A 12 9.68 8.62 0.11
CA ASP A 12 9.52 8.01 -1.21
C ASP A 12 9.22 6.52 -1.08
N GLY A 13 8.32 6.09 -1.95
CA GLY A 13 7.83 4.72 -1.99
C GLY A 13 6.91 4.35 -0.84
N GLU A 14 6.67 5.23 0.14
CA GLU A 14 5.70 4.97 1.20
C GLU A 14 4.27 5.19 0.70
N VAL A 15 3.37 4.31 1.11
CA VAL A 15 1.93 4.49 0.91
C VAL A 15 1.23 4.62 2.24
N ARG A 16 0.12 5.36 2.25
CA ARG A 16 -0.76 5.46 3.40
C ARG A 16 -1.89 4.45 3.27
N CYS A 17 -2.11 3.65 4.30
CA CYS A 17 -3.30 2.81 4.39
C CYS A 17 -4.56 3.69 4.41
N LEU A 18 -5.55 3.38 3.58
CA LEU A 18 -6.80 4.16 3.54
C LEU A 18 -7.82 3.74 4.62
N THR A 19 -7.50 2.70 5.40
CA THR A 19 -8.33 2.23 6.53
C THR A 19 -7.84 2.78 7.86
N CYS A 20 -6.56 2.55 8.21
CA CYS A 20 -6.00 2.93 9.52
C CYS A 20 -5.06 4.15 9.48
N PHE A 21 -4.86 4.74 8.30
CA PHE A 21 -3.99 5.90 8.04
C PHE A 21 -2.49 5.73 8.35
N GLU A 22 -2.07 4.52 8.73
CA GLU A 22 -0.65 4.19 8.93
C GLU A 22 0.13 4.26 7.62
N ARG A 23 1.38 4.70 7.69
CA ARG A 23 2.29 4.67 6.55
C ARG A 23 3.12 3.41 6.58
N PHE A 24 3.29 2.80 5.43
CA PHE A 24 4.15 1.64 5.26
C PHE A 24 4.79 1.65 3.88
N ARG A 25 5.95 1.01 3.76
CA ARG A 25 6.67 0.88 2.49
C ARG A 25 6.38 -0.49 1.88
N PRO A 26 5.58 -0.58 0.80
CA PRO A 26 5.44 -1.81 0.05
C PRO A 26 6.78 -2.22 -0.58
N GLN A 27 6.95 -3.52 -0.81
CA GLN A 27 8.08 -4.05 -1.54
C GLN A 27 8.11 -3.46 -2.96
N LEU A 28 9.29 -3.02 -3.42
CA LEU A 28 9.49 -2.41 -4.73
C LEU A 28 8.94 -3.33 -5.84
N GLY A 29 8.08 -2.77 -6.70
CA GLY A 29 7.46 -3.49 -7.80
C GLY A 29 6.30 -4.42 -7.42
N ALA A 30 5.98 -4.59 -6.13
CA ALA A 30 4.88 -5.44 -5.71
C ALA A 30 3.52 -4.88 -6.16
N GLU A 31 2.68 -5.74 -6.72
CA GLU A 31 1.31 -5.40 -7.15
C GLU A 31 0.30 -5.44 -6.01
N ARG A 32 0.65 -6.13 -4.91
CA ARG A 32 -0.14 -6.25 -3.69
C ARG A 32 0.75 -6.01 -2.48
N SER A 33 0.20 -5.35 -1.47
CA SER A 33 0.89 -5.17 -0.21
C SER A 33 -0.09 -5.06 0.95
N ARG A 34 0.26 -5.72 2.06
CA ARG A 34 -0.57 -5.76 3.27
C ARG A 34 -0.13 -4.67 4.24
N CYS A 35 -1.10 -3.95 4.80
CA CYS A 35 -0.83 -3.01 5.87
C CYS A 35 -0.39 -3.79 7.13
N PRO A 36 0.80 -3.51 7.69
CA PRO A 36 1.30 -4.25 8.86
C PRO A 36 0.52 -3.95 10.15
N LYS A 37 -0.27 -2.87 10.18
CA LYS A 37 -1.03 -2.45 11.36
C LYS A 37 -2.42 -3.06 11.44
N CYS A 38 -3.23 -2.90 10.38
CA CYS A 38 -4.61 -3.38 10.37
C CYS A 38 -4.84 -4.65 9.56
N GLY A 39 -3.81 -5.18 8.88
CA GLY A 39 -3.93 -6.38 8.06
C GLY A 39 -4.63 -6.18 6.72
N MET A 40 -5.16 -4.98 6.42
CA MET A 40 -5.82 -4.71 5.14
C MET A 40 -4.84 -4.80 3.97
N GLU A 41 -5.22 -5.57 2.95
CA GLU A 41 -4.43 -5.75 1.74
C GLU A 41 -4.81 -4.76 0.64
N TRP A 42 -3.81 -4.17 0.01
CA TRP A 42 -3.96 -3.12 -0.99
C TRP A 42 -3.33 -3.53 -2.32
N ARG A 43 -4.00 -3.20 -3.41
CA ARG A 43 -3.41 -3.21 -4.75
C ARG A 43 -2.51 -1.99 -4.90
N ILE A 44 -1.25 -2.23 -5.23
CA ILE A 44 -0.22 -1.23 -5.39
C ILE A 44 0.17 -1.15 -6.87
N SER A 45 0.42 0.08 -7.34
CA SER A 45 1.02 0.30 -8.66
C SER A 45 2.24 1.20 -8.53
N TRP A 46 3.16 1.05 -9.49
CA TRP A 46 4.43 1.77 -9.53
C TRP A 46 4.53 2.60 -10.81
N PRO A 47 3.83 3.75 -10.90
CA PRO A 47 3.95 4.64 -12.07
C PRO A 47 5.37 5.18 -12.28
N TYR A 48 6.19 5.19 -11.22
CA TYR A 48 7.61 5.56 -11.26
C TYR A 48 8.43 4.57 -10.42
N PRO A 49 9.74 4.42 -10.68
CA PRO A 49 10.57 3.39 -10.03
C PRO A 49 10.55 3.39 -8.49
N LYS A 50 10.37 4.57 -7.88
CA LYS A 50 10.37 4.74 -6.42
C LYS A 50 9.04 5.28 -5.88
N THR A 51 7.98 5.30 -6.69
CA THR A 51 6.70 5.89 -6.27
C THR A 51 5.61 4.83 -6.31
N ALA A 52 5.29 4.31 -5.14
CA ALA A 52 4.13 3.46 -4.95
C ALA A 52 2.84 4.29 -4.88
N ARG A 53 1.74 3.74 -5.40
CA ARG A 53 0.39 4.28 -5.23
C ARG A 53 -0.59 3.17 -4.90
N VAL A 54 -1.44 3.40 -3.91
CA VAL A 54 -2.60 2.55 -3.63
C VAL A 54 -3.64 2.74 -4.73
N ARG A 55 -4.08 1.63 -5.33
CA ARG A 55 -5.15 1.60 -6.35
C ARG A 55 -6.52 1.25 -5.78
N GLY A 56 -6.54 0.46 -4.73
CA GLY A 56 -7.76 0.06 -4.06
C GLY A 56 -7.50 -1.13 -3.14
N PRO A 57 -8.46 -1.47 -2.28
CA PRO A 57 -8.35 -2.65 -1.43
C PRO A 57 -8.45 -3.93 -2.27
N VAL A 58 -7.89 -5.01 -1.71
CA VAL A 58 -8.17 -6.38 -2.10
C VAL A 58 -9.29 -6.87 -1.18
N TRP A 59 -10.51 -6.91 -1.71
CA TRP A 59 -11.70 -7.27 -0.93
C TRP A 59 -11.72 -8.76 -0.54
N GLU A 60 -11.04 -9.62 -1.32
CA GLU A 60 -10.90 -11.05 -1.04
C GLU A 60 -10.23 -11.31 0.33
N ASN A 61 -9.34 -10.39 0.75
CA ASN A 61 -8.58 -10.49 2.00
C ASN A 61 -9.02 -9.43 3.01
N PHE A 62 -10.31 -9.07 3.02
CA PHE A 62 -10.83 -8.15 4.00
C PHE A 62 -10.69 -8.76 5.40
N PRO A 63 -9.98 -8.11 6.35
CA PRO A 63 -9.95 -8.58 7.72
C PRO A 63 -11.34 -8.32 8.32
N LEU A 64 -12.20 -9.34 8.26
CA LEU A 64 -13.40 -9.41 9.07
C LEU A 64 -12.90 -9.32 10.51
N GLY A 65 -13.18 -8.20 11.17
CA GLY A 65 -12.72 -7.97 12.53
C GLY A 65 -13.12 -9.16 13.38
N THR A 66 -12.12 -9.84 13.94
CA THR A 66 -12.20 -10.87 14.99
C THR A 66 -13.53 -11.62 15.01
N GLU A 67 -13.52 -12.81 14.39
CA GLU A 67 -14.54 -13.84 14.53
C GLU A 67 -15.24 -13.77 15.90
N ASP A 68 -16.55 -13.56 15.84
CA ASP A 68 -17.50 -13.89 16.88
C ASP A 68 -17.02 -15.15 17.62
N LYS A 69 -16.55 -14.97 18.85
CA LYS A 69 -16.43 -16.09 19.80
C LYS A 69 -17.86 -16.54 20.09
N ILE A 70 -18.29 -17.59 19.39
CA ILE A 70 -19.45 -18.42 19.74
C ILE A 70 -19.30 -18.92 21.17
#